data_AF-A0A957T7E4-F1
#
_entry.id   AF-A0A957T7E4-F1
#
_cell.length_a   1.000
_cell.length_b   1.000
_cell.length_c   1.000
_cell.angle_alpha   90.00
_cell.angle_beta   90.00
_cell.angle_gamma   90.00
#
_symmetry.space_group_name_H-M   'P 1'
#
loop_
_entity.id
_entity.type
_entity.pdbx_description
1 polymer ?
#
loop_
_entity_poly.entity_id
_entity_poly.type
_entity_poly.pdbx_seq_one_letter_code
_entity_poly.pdbx_strand_id
1 'polypeptide(L)'
;MLLLHVVAEARSRYSHYLGEILRMEGFVDFAECDLSEVDASQLAQHDLVILPRAALSAGQMDLLVDYVTNGGKLIAFLPEYQFVQRLGLRPRYLGHDGGYLHINANHPRLRGLAADPVQILTPSVVWDLADVAQVTQLASVQPTAQAGDASSPAVVWAELGQGAAVLFAYDLPHTIARLRQGNADHVDLCFAGLDGIYRPSELFVGQLPVAQMFIPQADVQTALLARLVEELAPRPRIWYYPRAEQSSVLIMTSDDDWSTLAQFETLLAGLRKRQARCTFYVVPKTKLTPNHIDSWEAEGHTFSVHPALEADTVRGMKMQEPQSRLIIPMLTENIQRHQREFGRPVHTIRQHAVRWLGYVDTARVLAGLGVRMDMNYIAVSPYLGHLCGSGRPLRFVDEDGEVIDCFQQPTHWTEECLIHPEFVFSFKWTVEHALAETGEIIRQAAQRYYTPVALNSHPVSFATYSSPLIEGNWDAALAEGMPILSADAWLDWTEARDQIRIQIDADAITLHSAAAVDTVTILLPPDTAVAADSHVTVSRPQRWGRTYTAVTFTGLAAGSTETVRIG
;
A
#
# COMPACT_ATOMS: atom_id res chain seq x y z
N MET A 1 3.25 14.14 -16.86
CA MET A 1 2.24 14.56 -15.86
C MET A 1 2.83 15.64 -14.97
N LEU A 2 2.00 16.54 -14.45
CA LEU A 2 2.36 17.52 -13.42
C LEU A 2 1.51 17.32 -12.16
N LEU A 3 2.14 16.98 -11.04
CA LEU A 3 1.54 17.02 -9.71
C LEU A 3 1.80 18.40 -9.09
N LEU A 4 0.74 19.06 -8.66
CA LEU A 4 0.83 20.36 -8.01
C LEU A 4 0.92 20.21 -6.49
N HIS A 5 1.60 21.16 -5.84
CA HIS A 5 1.65 21.33 -4.39
C HIS A 5 1.21 22.74 -4.02
N VAL A 6 0.66 22.91 -2.82
CA VAL A 6 0.45 24.23 -2.22
C VAL A 6 1.04 24.19 -0.81
N VAL A 7 2.37 24.30 -0.73
CA VAL A 7 3.15 23.95 0.47
C VAL A 7 2.74 24.79 1.69
N ALA A 8 2.36 26.04 1.47
CA ALA A 8 1.93 26.95 2.54
C ALA A 8 0.51 26.68 3.07
N GLU A 9 -0.24 25.74 2.48
CA GLU A 9 -1.64 25.50 2.81
C GLU A 9 -1.87 24.14 3.51
N ALA A 10 -2.33 24.18 4.76
CA ALA A 10 -2.64 22.99 5.56
C ALA A 10 -3.68 22.04 4.92
N ARG A 11 -4.48 22.50 3.96
CA ARG A 11 -5.43 21.67 3.21
C ARG A 11 -4.75 20.80 2.14
N SER A 12 -3.56 21.19 1.68
CA SER A 12 -2.75 20.52 0.66
C SER A 12 -1.67 19.61 1.25
N ARG A 13 -1.64 19.44 2.57
CA ARG A 13 -0.57 18.74 3.28
C ARG A 13 -0.32 17.32 2.78
N TYR A 14 -1.35 16.59 2.35
CA TYR A 14 -1.20 15.23 1.79
C TYR A 14 -0.79 15.19 0.31
N SER A 15 -0.41 16.31 -0.31
CA SER A 15 0.00 16.36 -1.73
C SER A 15 1.29 15.57 -2.01
N HIS A 16 2.28 15.57 -1.11
CA HIS A 16 3.46 14.72 -1.28
C HIS A 16 3.12 13.23 -1.14
N TYR A 17 2.17 12.90 -0.27
CA TYR A 17 1.67 11.54 -0.15
C TYR A 17 0.88 11.08 -1.38
N LEU A 18 0.24 12.00 -2.11
CA LEU A 18 -0.32 11.71 -3.44
C LEU A 18 0.77 11.30 -4.44
N GLY A 19 1.96 11.92 -4.38
CA GLY A 19 3.14 11.49 -5.14
C GLY A 19 3.53 10.03 -4.82
N GLU A 20 3.55 9.66 -3.54
CA GLU A 20 3.82 8.28 -3.11
C GLU A 20 2.76 7.30 -3.62
N ILE A 21 1.47 7.68 -3.61
CA ILE A 21 0.39 6.87 -4.14
C ILE A 21 0.57 6.62 -5.66
N LEU A 22 0.96 7.66 -6.41
CA LEU A 22 1.24 7.52 -7.85
C LEU A 22 2.42 6.59 -8.12
N ARG A 23 3.51 6.71 -7.36
CA ARG A 23 4.68 5.82 -7.45
C ARG A 23 4.32 4.37 -7.09
N MET A 24 3.51 4.17 -6.06
CA MET A 24 3.00 2.84 -5.69
C MET A 24 2.17 2.24 -6.82
N GLU A 25 1.26 3.00 -7.44
CA GLU A 25 0.50 2.57 -8.64
C GLU A 25 1.38 2.39 -9.89
N GLY A 26 2.65 2.81 -9.85
CA GLY A 26 3.66 2.57 -10.87
C GLY A 26 3.90 3.72 -11.83
N PHE A 27 3.26 4.87 -11.62
CA PHE A 27 3.54 6.07 -12.39
C PHE A 27 4.79 6.74 -11.84
N VAL A 28 5.82 6.83 -12.67
CA VAL A 28 7.09 7.50 -12.33
C VAL A 28 7.47 8.60 -13.34
N ASP A 29 6.62 8.82 -14.35
CA ASP A 29 6.70 9.92 -15.31
C ASP A 29 5.80 11.08 -14.84
N PHE A 30 6.24 11.80 -13.81
CA PHE A 30 5.61 13.05 -13.40
C PHE A 30 6.61 14.03 -12.78
N ALA A 31 6.35 15.30 -13.02
CA ALA A 31 7.01 16.41 -12.33
C ALA A 31 6.17 16.87 -11.14
N GLU A 32 6.82 17.45 -10.15
CA GLU A 32 6.22 18.08 -8.98
C GLU A 32 6.53 19.58 -9.02
N CYS A 33 5.55 20.44 -8.72
CA CYS A 33 5.74 21.90 -8.73
C CYS A 33 4.80 22.58 -7.74
N ASP A 34 5.26 23.65 -7.07
CA ASP A 34 4.37 24.48 -6.27
C ASP A 34 3.47 25.33 -7.19
N LEU A 35 2.18 25.39 -6.90
CA LEU A 35 1.19 26.12 -7.70
C LEU A 35 1.54 27.60 -7.87
N SER A 36 2.28 28.21 -6.94
CA SER A 36 2.72 29.60 -7.05
C SER A 36 3.75 29.84 -8.14
N GLU A 37 4.42 28.80 -8.63
CA GLU A 37 5.43 28.85 -9.71
C GLU A 37 4.84 28.49 -11.08
N VAL A 38 3.55 28.12 -11.12
CA VAL A 38 2.91 27.61 -12.33
C VAL A 38 2.26 28.73 -13.13
N ASP A 39 2.58 28.78 -14.42
CA ASP A 39 1.92 29.63 -15.41
C ASP A 39 1.36 28.80 -16.58
N ALA A 40 0.76 29.49 -17.56
CA ALA A 40 0.16 28.84 -18.73
C ALA A 40 1.19 28.09 -19.60
N SER A 41 2.42 28.60 -19.67
CA SER A 41 3.49 27.99 -20.45
C SER A 41 3.99 26.70 -19.79
N GLN A 42 4.01 26.67 -18.45
CA GLN A 42 4.34 25.49 -17.67
C GLN A 42 3.24 24.44 -17.82
N LEU A 43 1.97 24.80 -17.66
CA LEU A 43 0.85 23.86 -17.81
C LEU A 43 0.80 23.23 -19.21
N ALA A 44 1.05 24.01 -20.26
CA ALA A 44 1.02 23.54 -21.64
C ALA A 44 2.09 22.47 -21.97
N GLN A 45 3.11 22.30 -21.13
CA GLN A 45 4.13 21.24 -21.28
C GLN A 45 3.63 19.88 -20.79
N HIS A 46 2.50 19.83 -20.09
CA HIS A 46 1.97 18.61 -19.49
C HIS A 46 0.60 18.27 -20.06
N ASP A 47 0.42 17.01 -20.40
CA ASP A 47 -0.83 16.45 -20.92
C ASP A 47 -1.88 16.20 -19.83
N LEU A 48 -1.44 15.96 -18.60
CA LEU A 48 -2.26 15.78 -17.42
C LEU A 48 -1.68 16.52 -16.20
N VAL A 49 -2.52 17.32 -15.57
CA VAL A 49 -2.27 18.04 -14.32
C VAL A 49 -3.10 17.41 -13.19
N ILE A 50 -2.48 17.19 -12.05
CA ILE A 50 -3.11 16.63 -10.85
C ILE A 50 -3.08 17.69 -9.76
N LEU A 51 -4.25 18.14 -9.36
CA LEU A 51 -4.46 19.18 -8.36
C LEU A 51 -4.90 18.52 -7.03
N PRO A 52 -4.07 18.57 -5.96
CA PRO A 52 -4.49 18.16 -4.62
C PRO A 52 -5.58 19.10 -4.08
N ARG A 53 -6.13 18.79 -2.92
CA ARG A 53 -6.99 19.76 -2.22
C ARG A 53 -6.20 21.05 -1.97
N ALA A 54 -6.74 22.17 -2.43
CA ALA A 54 -6.10 23.47 -2.35
C ALA A 54 -7.15 24.60 -2.38
N ALA A 55 -6.80 25.75 -1.82
CA ALA A 55 -7.43 27.03 -2.05
C ALA A 55 -6.75 27.71 -3.24
N LEU A 56 -7.56 28.14 -4.20
CA LEU A 56 -7.11 28.76 -5.41
C LEU A 56 -7.52 30.23 -5.41
N SER A 57 -6.64 31.10 -5.88
CA SER A 57 -7.03 32.44 -6.29
C SER A 57 -7.91 32.39 -7.55
N ALA A 58 -8.67 33.46 -7.80
CA ALA A 58 -9.44 33.59 -9.03
C ALA A 58 -8.56 33.43 -10.29
N GLY A 59 -7.35 33.99 -10.29
CA GLY A 59 -6.41 33.85 -11.40
C GLY A 59 -5.94 32.41 -11.61
N GLN A 60 -5.64 31.67 -10.53
CA GLN A 60 -5.26 30.25 -10.63
C GLN A 60 -6.41 29.38 -11.13
N MET A 61 -7.63 29.65 -10.68
CA MET A 61 -8.82 28.96 -11.20
C MET A 61 -9.04 29.24 -12.69
N ASP A 62 -8.85 30.48 -13.15
CA ASP A 62 -8.99 30.83 -14.57
C ASP A 62 -7.89 30.14 -15.40
N LEU A 63 -6.64 30.17 -14.91
CA LEU A 63 -5.50 29.50 -15.51
C LEU A 63 -5.75 27.99 -15.72
N LEU A 64 -6.26 27.29 -14.71
CA LEU A 64 -6.54 25.86 -14.79
C LEU A 64 -7.75 25.55 -15.71
N VAL A 65 -8.78 26.39 -15.70
CA VAL A 65 -9.94 26.26 -16.61
C VAL A 65 -9.51 26.49 -18.06
N ASP A 66 -8.66 27.49 -18.32
CA ASP A 66 -8.11 27.77 -19.64
C ASP A 66 -7.25 26.60 -20.12
N TYR A 67 -6.40 26.04 -19.26
CA TYR A 67 -5.60 24.86 -19.57
C TYR A 67 -6.48 23.68 -20.03
N VAL A 68 -7.55 23.35 -19.29
CA VAL A 68 -8.46 22.27 -19.67
C VAL A 68 -9.22 22.61 -20.95
N THR A 69 -9.76 23.82 -21.07
CA THR A 69 -10.52 24.25 -22.24
C THR A 69 -9.70 24.16 -23.53
N ASN A 70 -8.38 24.39 -23.45
CA ASN A 70 -7.43 24.30 -24.55
C ASN A 70 -6.86 22.88 -24.82
N GLY A 71 -7.44 21.84 -24.21
CA GLY A 71 -7.08 20.44 -24.49
C GLY A 71 -6.39 19.71 -23.34
N GLY A 72 -5.96 20.44 -22.31
CA GLY A 72 -5.34 19.86 -21.11
C GLY A 72 -6.27 18.91 -20.36
N LYS A 73 -5.69 18.01 -19.56
CA LYS A 73 -6.43 17.07 -18.73
C LYS A 73 -6.18 17.36 -17.25
N LEU A 74 -7.22 17.28 -16.44
CA LEU A 74 -7.14 17.62 -15.01
C LEU A 74 -7.71 16.47 -14.15
N ILE A 75 -7.02 16.13 -13.06
CA ILE A 75 -7.62 15.43 -11.92
C ILE A 75 -7.58 16.38 -10.73
N ALA A 76 -8.70 16.61 -10.05
CA ALA A 76 -8.76 17.46 -8.87
C ALA A 76 -9.43 16.78 -7.68
N PHE A 77 -8.85 16.95 -6.49
CA PHE A 77 -9.35 16.36 -5.24
C PHE A 77 -9.99 17.41 -4.33
N LEU A 78 -11.24 17.18 -3.96
CA LEU A 78 -12.06 18.10 -3.14
C LEU A 78 -11.91 19.58 -3.57
N PRO A 79 -12.12 19.90 -4.87
CA PRO A 79 -11.99 21.26 -5.36
C PRO A 79 -13.01 22.19 -4.69
N GLU A 80 -12.63 23.44 -4.46
CA GLU A 80 -13.53 24.42 -3.88
C GLU A 80 -14.70 24.77 -4.80
N TYR A 81 -15.81 25.22 -4.21
CA TYR A 81 -17.06 25.38 -4.95
C TYR A 81 -16.97 26.39 -6.11
N GLN A 82 -16.12 27.42 -5.99
CA GLN A 82 -15.92 28.43 -7.04
C GLN A 82 -15.26 27.81 -8.27
N PHE A 83 -14.29 26.91 -8.06
CA PHE A 83 -13.63 26.20 -9.14
C PHE A 83 -14.57 25.18 -9.79
N VAL A 84 -15.33 24.44 -8.97
CA VAL A 84 -16.37 23.50 -9.42
C VAL A 84 -17.40 24.21 -10.33
N GLN A 85 -17.83 25.43 -9.99
CA GLN A 85 -18.75 26.22 -10.83
C GLN A 85 -18.14 26.58 -12.18
N ARG A 86 -16.85 26.94 -12.23
CA ARG A 86 -16.15 27.24 -13.48
C ARG A 86 -15.96 26.00 -14.37
N LEU A 87 -15.92 24.82 -13.76
CA LEU A 87 -15.90 23.53 -14.45
C LEU A 87 -17.30 23.04 -14.85
N GLY A 88 -18.35 23.85 -14.66
CA GLY A 88 -19.71 23.57 -15.12
C GLY A 88 -20.59 22.77 -14.16
N LEU A 89 -20.09 22.40 -12.98
CA LEU A 89 -20.87 21.69 -11.97
C LEU A 89 -21.58 22.64 -11.00
N ARG A 90 -22.69 22.19 -10.42
CA ARG A 90 -23.48 22.98 -9.46
C ARG A 90 -23.26 22.49 -8.03
N PRO A 91 -22.58 23.25 -7.15
CA PRO A 91 -22.44 22.88 -5.74
C PRO A 91 -23.79 22.95 -5.03
N ARG A 92 -24.08 21.95 -4.20
CA ARG A 92 -25.30 21.92 -3.36
C ARG A 92 -25.11 22.58 -1.99
N TYR A 93 -23.87 22.94 -1.64
CA TYR A 93 -23.48 23.43 -0.30
C TYR A 93 -23.87 22.45 0.82
N LEU A 94 -23.78 21.16 0.53
CA LEU A 94 -23.97 20.05 1.45
C LEU A 94 -22.72 19.17 1.43
N GLY A 95 -22.53 18.40 2.49
CA GLY A 95 -21.44 17.42 2.58
C GLY A 95 -21.82 16.21 3.42
N HIS A 96 -20.97 15.19 3.34
CA HIS A 96 -21.06 13.98 4.16
C HIS A 96 -19.78 13.85 4.99
N ASP A 97 -19.92 13.54 6.27
CA ASP A 97 -18.79 13.21 7.14
C ASP A 97 -18.44 11.72 6.98
N GLY A 98 -17.73 11.44 5.89
CA GLY A 98 -17.42 10.09 5.44
C GLY A 98 -18.55 9.43 4.65
N GLY A 99 -18.46 8.11 4.49
CA GLY A 99 -19.41 7.30 3.74
C GLY A 99 -18.71 6.16 3.01
N TYR A 100 -19.33 5.66 1.95
CA TYR A 100 -18.80 4.59 1.11
C TYR A 100 -18.79 5.05 -0.35
N LEU A 101 -17.63 4.88 -0.99
CA LEU A 101 -17.46 4.99 -2.43
C LEU A 101 -18.03 3.74 -3.09
N HIS A 102 -18.97 3.94 -4.01
CA HIS A 102 -19.52 2.93 -4.89
C HIS A 102 -19.10 3.22 -6.32
N ILE A 103 -18.17 2.41 -6.84
CA ILE A 103 -17.62 2.54 -8.20
C ILE A 103 -18.63 2.00 -9.21
N ASN A 104 -18.95 2.78 -10.25
CA ASN A 104 -19.81 2.31 -11.33
C ASN A 104 -19.02 1.43 -12.33
N ALA A 105 -18.79 0.16 -11.98
CA ALA A 105 -18.07 -0.79 -12.84
C ALA A 105 -18.80 -1.13 -14.16
N ASN A 106 -20.07 -0.76 -14.31
CA ASN A 106 -20.79 -0.88 -15.58
C ASN A 106 -20.37 0.20 -16.58
N HIS A 107 -19.81 1.33 -16.09
CA HIS A 107 -19.28 2.36 -16.96
C HIS A 107 -18.09 1.83 -17.76
N PRO A 108 -18.04 2.01 -19.10
CA PRO A 108 -16.99 1.42 -19.95
C PRO A 108 -15.56 1.74 -19.48
N ARG A 109 -15.32 2.96 -18.99
CA ARG A 109 -14.00 3.39 -18.48
C ARG A 109 -13.53 2.66 -17.22
N LEU A 110 -14.46 2.10 -16.43
CA LEU A 110 -14.17 1.48 -15.13
C LEU A 110 -14.37 -0.03 -15.13
N ARG A 111 -14.76 -0.61 -16.28
CA ARG A 111 -15.04 -2.03 -16.41
C ARG A 111 -13.83 -2.86 -15.98
N GLY A 112 -14.10 -3.87 -15.15
CA GLY A 112 -13.12 -4.83 -14.67
C GLY A 112 -12.31 -4.40 -13.45
N LEU A 113 -12.46 -3.15 -12.97
CA LEU A 113 -11.98 -2.79 -11.64
C LEU A 113 -12.79 -3.55 -10.58
N ALA A 114 -12.15 -3.85 -9.45
CA ALA A 114 -12.89 -4.22 -8.25
C ALA A 114 -13.77 -3.04 -7.83
N ALA A 115 -15.03 -3.32 -7.52
CA ALA A 115 -16.05 -2.32 -7.21
C ALA A 115 -16.79 -2.64 -5.92
N ASP A 116 -16.10 -3.29 -4.99
CA ASP A 116 -16.57 -3.40 -3.61
C ASP A 116 -16.82 -2.00 -3.06
N PRO A 117 -17.90 -1.79 -2.30
CA PRO A 117 -18.12 -0.55 -1.57
C PRO A 117 -16.95 -0.35 -0.59
N VAL A 118 -16.26 0.79 -0.66
CA VAL A 118 -15.09 1.08 0.18
C VAL A 118 -15.23 2.41 0.89
N GLN A 119 -14.71 2.54 2.11
CA GLN A 119 -14.93 3.71 2.94
C GLN A 119 -14.25 4.96 2.39
N ILE A 120 -14.98 6.07 2.43
CA ILE A 120 -14.43 7.42 2.40
C ILE A 120 -14.39 7.88 3.85
N LEU A 121 -13.19 8.08 4.40
CA LEU A 121 -12.99 8.41 5.82
C LEU A 121 -12.88 9.92 6.08
N THR A 122 -12.81 10.72 5.02
CA THR A 122 -12.76 12.18 5.09
C THR A 122 -14.09 12.81 4.68
N PRO A 123 -14.32 14.09 4.99
CA PRO A 123 -15.48 14.80 4.47
C PRO A 123 -15.54 14.79 2.93
N SER A 124 -16.76 14.74 2.40
CA SER A 124 -17.05 14.90 0.97
C SER A 124 -18.10 15.98 0.74
N VAL A 125 -18.14 16.55 -0.47
CA VAL A 125 -19.11 17.58 -0.86
C VAL A 125 -20.11 17.05 -1.88
N VAL A 126 -21.29 17.69 -1.95
CA VAL A 126 -22.36 17.28 -2.86
C VAL A 126 -22.47 18.21 -4.05
N TRP A 127 -22.55 17.61 -5.24
CA TRP A 127 -22.80 18.30 -6.51
C TRP A 127 -24.12 17.84 -7.13
N ASP A 128 -24.74 18.74 -7.89
CA ASP A 128 -25.85 18.43 -8.79
C ASP A 128 -25.34 18.31 -10.22
N LEU A 129 -25.74 17.24 -10.89
CA LEU A 129 -25.40 16.96 -12.29
C LEU A 129 -26.57 17.24 -13.24
N ALA A 130 -27.75 17.59 -12.71
CA ALA A 130 -28.91 17.91 -13.53
C ALA A 130 -28.61 19.08 -14.47
N ASP A 131 -28.98 18.90 -15.74
CA ASP A 131 -28.76 19.85 -16.85
C ASP A 131 -27.29 20.13 -17.19
N VAL A 132 -26.33 19.32 -16.71
CA VAL A 132 -24.92 19.44 -17.07
C VAL A 132 -24.57 18.44 -18.18
N ALA A 133 -24.85 18.82 -19.43
CA ALA A 133 -24.79 17.92 -20.60
C ALA A 133 -23.43 17.24 -20.88
N GLN A 134 -22.35 17.70 -20.24
CA GLN A 134 -20.98 17.23 -20.46
C GLN A 134 -20.34 16.59 -19.21
N VAL A 135 -21.14 16.28 -18.18
CA VAL A 135 -20.65 15.64 -16.96
C VAL A 135 -21.26 14.25 -16.77
N THR A 136 -20.40 13.25 -16.56
CA THR A 136 -20.79 11.86 -16.31
C THR A 136 -20.36 11.44 -14.92
N GLN A 137 -21.26 10.83 -14.15
CA GLN A 137 -20.92 10.24 -12.85
C GLN A 137 -20.19 8.89 -13.04
N LEU A 138 -19.03 8.77 -12.41
CA LEU A 138 -18.17 7.59 -12.42
C LEU A 138 -18.27 6.79 -11.12
N ALA A 139 -18.49 7.45 -9.99
CA ALA A 139 -18.72 6.82 -8.70
C ALA A 139 -19.66 7.67 -7.85
N SER A 140 -20.29 7.04 -6.86
CA SER A 140 -21.15 7.72 -5.88
C SER A 140 -20.62 7.57 -4.47
N VAL A 141 -20.95 8.53 -3.60
CA VAL A 141 -20.85 8.40 -2.15
C VAL A 141 -22.21 8.06 -1.59
N GLN A 142 -22.25 7.07 -0.71
CA GLN A 142 -23.46 6.63 0.00
C GLN A 142 -23.18 6.53 1.51
N PRO A 143 -24.20 6.70 2.38
CA PRO A 143 -24.00 6.60 3.82
C PRO A 143 -23.62 5.19 4.29
N THR A 144 -23.96 4.14 3.53
CA THR A 144 -23.71 2.75 3.88
C THR A 144 -23.03 1.98 2.75
N ALA A 145 -22.47 0.82 3.09
CA ALA A 145 -21.85 -0.09 2.13
C ALA A 145 -22.89 -0.76 1.21
N GLN A 146 -24.15 -0.83 1.61
CA GLN A 146 -25.21 -1.38 0.76
C GLN A 146 -25.65 -0.34 -0.26
N ALA A 147 -25.81 -0.76 -1.51
CA ALA A 147 -26.38 0.11 -2.54
C ALA A 147 -27.79 0.55 -2.13
N GLY A 148 -28.05 1.86 -2.14
CA GLY A 148 -29.35 2.44 -1.85
C GLY A 148 -29.67 3.65 -2.74
N ASP A 149 -30.90 4.17 -2.59
CA ASP A 149 -31.41 5.27 -3.42
C ASP A 149 -30.75 6.63 -3.08
N ALA A 150 -30.32 6.83 -1.84
CA ALA A 150 -29.64 8.04 -1.40
C ALA A 150 -28.17 8.00 -1.79
N SER A 151 -27.81 8.73 -2.85
CA SER A 151 -26.45 8.83 -3.34
C SER A 151 -26.11 10.25 -3.78
N SER A 152 -24.82 10.58 -3.75
CA SER A 152 -24.28 11.81 -4.34
C SER A 152 -23.09 11.48 -5.24
N PRO A 153 -22.78 12.27 -6.27
CA PRO A 153 -21.58 12.03 -7.07
C PRO A 153 -20.32 12.11 -6.21
N ALA A 154 -19.48 11.07 -6.26
CA ALA A 154 -18.18 11.04 -5.58
C ALA A 154 -17.02 11.26 -6.57
N VAL A 155 -17.16 10.73 -7.79
CA VAL A 155 -16.21 10.95 -8.87
C VAL A 155 -17.01 11.25 -10.13
N VAL A 156 -16.65 12.33 -10.80
CA VAL A 156 -17.30 12.79 -12.03
C VAL A 156 -16.26 13.03 -13.10
N TRP A 157 -16.65 12.83 -14.35
CA TRP A 157 -15.89 13.15 -15.55
C TRP A 157 -16.60 14.30 -16.26
N ALA A 158 -15.90 15.43 -16.45
CA ALA A 158 -16.40 16.63 -17.11
C ALA A 158 -15.62 16.86 -18.41
N GLU A 159 -16.31 16.88 -19.54
CA GLU A 159 -15.74 17.37 -20.80
C GLU A 159 -15.83 18.90 -20.83
N LEU A 160 -14.75 19.59 -21.17
CA LEU A 160 -14.61 21.04 -21.09
C LEU A 160 -13.77 21.55 -22.25
N GLY A 161 -14.40 22.23 -23.22
CA GLY A 161 -13.71 22.68 -24.43
C GLY A 161 -13.14 21.50 -25.22
N GLN A 162 -11.82 21.47 -25.39
CA GLN A 162 -11.10 20.35 -26.03
C GLN A 162 -10.51 19.35 -25.02
N GLY A 163 -10.56 19.68 -23.73
CA GLY A 163 -9.99 18.88 -22.64
C GLY A 163 -11.05 18.17 -21.80
N ALA A 164 -10.60 17.58 -20.70
CA ALA A 164 -11.45 16.89 -19.75
C ALA A 164 -10.91 17.02 -18.32
N ALA A 165 -11.80 17.04 -17.34
CA ALA A 165 -11.47 17.05 -15.92
C ALA A 165 -12.17 15.91 -15.19
N VAL A 166 -11.45 15.22 -14.30
CA VAL A 166 -12.01 14.27 -13.35
C VAL A 166 -11.96 14.89 -11.97
N LEU A 167 -13.11 15.00 -11.30
CA LEU A 167 -13.20 15.63 -9.99
C LEU A 167 -13.62 14.59 -8.96
N PHE A 168 -12.85 14.53 -7.87
CA PHE A 168 -13.19 13.77 -6.68
C PHE A 168 -13.86 14.69 -5.67
N ALA A 169 -15.03 14.31 -5.18
CA ALA A 169 -15.79 15.08 -4.21
C ALA A 169 -15.20 15.00 -2.78
N TYR A 170 -14.07 14.33 -2.62
CA TYR A 170 -13.36 14.09 -1.36
C TYR A 170 -11.85 14.14 -1.58
N ASP A 171 -11.12 14.20 -0.48
CA ASP A 171 -9.66 14.23 -0.45
C ASP A 171 -9.12 12.79 -0.45
N LEU A 172 -8.83 12.27 -1.65
CA LEU A 172 -8.32 10.91 -1.83
C LEU A 172 -7.04 10.64 -1.03
N PRO A 173 -5.94 11.41 -1.16
CA PRO A 173 -4.70 11.06 -0.45
C PRO A 173 -4.87 11.09 1.07
N HIS A 174 -5.67 12.01 1.62
CA HIS A 174 -6.01 11.99 3.05
C HIS A 174 -6.86 10.76 3.43
N THR A 175 -7.83 10.37 2.59
CA THR A 175 -8.61 9.14 2.80
C THR A 175 -7.71 7.89 2.81
N ILE A 176 -6.74 7.81 1.89
CA ILE A 176 -5.78 6.70 1.84
C ILE A 176 -4.90 6.69 3.10
N ALA A 177 -4.43 7.84 3.59
CA ALA A 177 -3.66 7.91 4.83
C ALA A 177 -4.46 7.33 6.02
N ARG A 178 -5.73 7.73 6.16
CA ARG A 178 -6.65 7.24 7.20
C ARG A 178 -6.96 5.75 7.07
N LEU A 179 -7.16 5.25 5.85
CA LEU A 179 -7.39 3.82 5.60
C LEU A 179 -6.18 2.97 5.98
N ARG A 180 -4.96 3.49 5.77
CA ARG A 180 -3.72 2.76 5.99
C ARG A 180 -3.18 2.84 7.41
N GLN A 181 -3.37 3.96 8.08
CA GLN A 181 -2.75 4.21 9.40
C GLN A 181 -3.75 4.32 10.55
N GLY A 182 -5.06 4.28 10.26
CA GLY A 182 -6.09 4.37 11.28
C GLY A 182 -6.41 5.81 11.70
N ASN A 183 -7.09 5.95 12.83
CA ASN A 183 -7.51 7.22 13.42
C ASN A 183 -6.46 7.76 14.39
N ALA A 184 -5.88 8.93 14.10
CA ALA A 184 -4.92 9.58 15.00
C ALA A 184 -5.52 9.96 16.37
N ASP A 185 -6.84 10.16 16.46
CA ASP A 185 -7.50 10.42 17.76
C ASP A 185 -7.46 9.20 18.70
N HIS A 186 -7.05 8.03 18.20
CA HIS A 186 -6.98 6.78 18.98
C HIS A 186 -5.57 6.46 19.48
N VAL A 187 -4.62 7.38 19.27
CA VAL A 187 -3.25 7.23 19.76
C VAL A 187 -3.23 7.01 21.26
N ASP A 188 -2.40 6.05 21.70
CA ASP A 188 -2.21 5.68 23.10
C ASP A 188 -3.52 5.33 23.84
N LEU A 189 -4.50 4.75 23.12
CA LEU A 189 -5.73 4.17 23.66
C LEU A 189 -5.79 2.65 23.40
N CYS A 190 -6.45 1.91 24.29
CA CYS A 190 -6.75 0.48 24.15
C CYS A 190 -8.26 0.29 23.96
N PHE A 191 -8.74 0.44 22.73
CA PHE A 191 -10.16 0.38 22.39
C PHE A 191 -10.66 -1.02 22.02
N ALA A 192 -9.77 -1.94 21.65
CA ALA A 192 -10.15 -3.30 21.31
C ALA A 192 -10.61 -4.13 22.53
N GLY A 193 -10.35 -3.65 23.75
CA GLY A 193 -10.73 -4.35 24.99
C GLY A 193 -9.99 -5.68 25.20
N LEU A 194 -8.75 -5.77 24.71
CA LEU A 194 -7.90 -6.97 24.76
C LEU A 194 -7.09 -7.02 26.07
N ASP A 195 -5.76 -7.05 25.98
CA ASP A 195 -4.82 -7.23 27.09
C ASP A 195 -4.20 -5.92 27.60
N GLY A 196 -4.66 -4.78 27.10
CA GLY A 196 -4.16 -3.45 27.48
C GLY A 196 -2.83 -3.05 26.81
N ILE A 197 -2.36 -3.83 25.83
CA ILE A 197 -1.17 -3.47 25.05
C ILE A 197 -1.60 -2.61 23.86
N TYR A 198 -1.00 -1.44 23.75
CA TYR A 198 -1.17 -0.54 22.61
C TYR A 198 -0.51 -1.15 21.37
N ARG A 199 -1.33 -1.39 20.35
CA ARG A 199 -0.96 -1.96 19.05
C ARG A 199 -1.45 -1.06 17.93
N PRO A 200 -0.90 -1.16 16.71
CA PRO A 200 -1.41 -0.39 15.58
C PRO A 200 -2.89 -0.68 15.28
N SER A 201 -3.36 -1.90 15.56
CA SER A 201 -4.77 -2.30 15.40
C SER A 201 -5.76 -1.45 16.21
N GLU A 202 -5.32 -0.86 17.32
CA GLU A 202 -6.14 0.03 18.15
C GLU A 202 -6.60 1.28 17.38
N LEU A 203 -5.77 1.76 16.45
CA LEU A 203 -6.07 2.92 15.60
C LEU A 203 -7.26 2.67 14.66
N PHE A 204 -7.63 1.41 14.43
CA PHE A 204 -8.69 1.02 13.49
C PHE A 204 -10.03 0.71 14.18
N VAL A 205 -10.02 0.49 15.50
CA VAL A 205 -11.24 0.17 16.26
C VAL A 205 -12.26 1.29 16.08
N GLY A 206 -13.48 0.97 15.66
CA GLY A 206 -14.54 1.95 15.37
C GLY A 206 -14.40 2.68 14.03
N GLN A 207 -13.22 2.72 13.43
CA GLN A 207 -13.02 3.25 12.07
C GLN A 207 -13.25 2.19 11.00
N LEU A 208 -12.69 0.98 11.18
CA LEU A 208 -12.84 -0.16 10.26
C LEU A 208 -14.02 -1.03 10.71
N PRO A 209 -15.11 -1.13 9.93
CA PRO A 209 -16.13 -2.14 10.14
C PRO A 209 -15.54 -3.52 9.90
N VAL A 210 -15.81 -4.47 10.81
CA VAL A 210 -15.31 -5.86 10.69
C VAL A 210 -15.70 -6.49 9.36
N ALA A 211 -16.88 -6.21 8.83
CA ALA A 211 -17.31 -6.73 7.52
C ALA A 211 -16.43 -6.25 6.34
N GLN A 212 -15.70 -5.13 6.49
CA GLN A 212 -14.84 -4.55 5.45
C GLN A 212 -13.39 -5.00 5.55
N MET A 213 -13.01 -5.78 6.57
CA MET A 213 -11.61 -6.16 6.82
C MET A 213 -11.01 -7.04 5.70
N PHE A 214 -11.84 -7.71 4.90
CA PHE A 214 -11.41 -8.55 3.79
C PHE A 214 -11.20 -7.80 2.48
N ILE A 215 -11.51 -6.50 2.42
CA ILE A 215 -11.38 -5.70 1.22
C ILE A 215 -10.15 -4.81 1.36
N PRO A 216 -9.21 -4.81 0.41
CA PRO A 216 -8.12 -3.84 0.39
C PRO A 216 -8.66 -2.48 -0.09
N GLN A 217 -9.38 -1.79 0.80
CA GLN A 217 -10.13 -0.57 0.52
C GLN A 217 -9.28 0.55 -0.10
N ALA A 218 -8.06 0.75 0.38
CA ALA A 218 -7.10 1.69 -0.19
C ALA A 218 -6.68 1.26 -1.60
N ASP A 219 -6.37 -0.01 -1.81
CA ASP A 219 -5.93 -0.51 -3.13
C ASP A 219 -7.04 -0.42 -4.18
N VAL A 220 -8.31 -0.56 -3.80
CA VAL A 220 -9.47 -0.34 -4.68
C VAL A 220 -9.53 1.13 -5.12
N GLN A 221 -9.34 2.07 -4.19
CA GLN A 221 -9.37 3.50 -4.50
C GLN A 221 -8.16 3.96 -5.32
N THR A 222 -6.95 3.45 -5.03
CA THR A 222 -5.76 3.80 -5.81
C THR A 222 -5.80 3.15 -7.21
N ALA A 223 -6.38 1.96 -7.35
CA ALA A 223 -6.62 1.36 -8.67
C ALA A 223 -7.63 2.16 -9.50
N LEU A 224 -8.65 2.77 -8.86
CA LEU A 224 -9.54 3.73 -9.52
C LEU A 224 -8.77 4.95 -9.99
N LEU A 225 -7.92 5.56 -9.14
CA LEU A 225 -7.06 6.68 -9.55
C LEU A 225 -6.18 6.30 -10.74
N ALA A 226 -5.50 5.16 -10.69
CA ALA A 226 -4.64 4.70 -11.77
C ALA A 226 -5.39 4.49 -13.08
N ARG A 227 -6.59 3.90 -13.01
CA ARG A 227 -7.46 3.76 -14.19
C ARG A 227 -7.82 5.13 -14.78
N LEU A 228 -8.10 6.13 -13.96
CA LEU A 228 -8.48 7.47 -14.42
C LEU A 228 -7.30 8.23 -15.03
N VAL A 229 -6.09 8.07 -14.49
CA VAL A 229 -4.86 8.55 -15.12
C VAL A 229 -4.70 7.93 -16.51
N GLU A 230 -4.81 6.59 -16.62
CA GLU A 230 -4.70 5.89 -17.91
C GLU A 230 -5.80 6.28 -18.91
N GLU A 231 -7.01 6.64 -18.45
CA GLU A 231 -8.12 7.08 -19.31
C GLU A 231 -7.95 8.52 -19.81
N LEU A 232 -7.40 9.41 -18.99
CA LEU A 232 -7.16 10.81 -19.37
C LEU A 232 -5.90 10.97 -20.21
N ALA A 233 -4.82 10.30 -19.83
CA ALA A 233 -3.51 10.41 -20.43
C ALA A 233 -2.81 9.03 -20.42
N PRO A 234 -3.11 8.16 -21.41
CA PRO A 234 -2.54 6.82 -21.51
C PRO A 234 -1.01 6.86 -21.44
N ARG A 235 -0.43 6.10 -20.50
CA ARG A 235 1.02 6.09 -20.25
C ARG A 235 1.50 4.77 -19.66
N PRO A 236 2.81 4.46 -19.74
CA PRO A 236 3.42 3.34 -19.06
C PRO A 236 3.30 3.44 -17.53
N ARG A 237 3.23 2.28 -16.87
CA ARG A 237 3.44 2.17 -15.42
C ARG A 237 4.19 0.91 -15.06
N ILE A 238 5.00 0.98 -14.01
CA ILE A 238 5.76 -0.18 -13.51
C ILE A 238 4.79 -1.14 -12.81
N TRP A 239 4.80 -2.41 -13.23
CA TRP A 239 4.00 -3.44 -12.57
C TRP A 239 4.40 -3.60 -11.10
N TYR A 240 3.49 -4.09 -10.26
CA TYR A 240 3.78 -4.27 -8.82
C TYR A 240 4.83 -5.33 -8.54
N TYR A 241 5.00 -6.28 -9.46
CA TYR A 241 5.86 -7.43 -9.30
C TYR A 241 6.91 -7.47 -10.41
N PRO A 242 8.05 -8.14 -10.18
CA PRO A 242 9.14 -8.20 -11.15
C PRO A 242 8.72 -8.72 -12.52
N ARG A 243 7.88 -9.77 -12.57
CA ARG A 243 7.50 -10.45 -13.80
C ARG A 243 6.02 -10.25 -14.17
N ALA A 244 5.74 -10.25 -15.46
CA ALA A 244 4.42 -9.96 -16.02
C ALA A 244 3.35 -11.01 -15.64
N GLU A 245 3.75 -12.27 -15.51
CA GLU A 245 2.85 -13.36 -15.11
C GLU A 245 2.49 -13.34 -13.62
N GLN A 246 3.30 -12.69 -12.78
CA GLN A 246 3.04 -12.59 -11.35
C GLN A 246 1.84 -11.69 -11.08
N SER A 247 0.92 -12.18 -10.26
CA SER A 247 -0.29 -11.46 -9.88
C SER A 247 -0.32 -11.11 -8.38
N SER A 248 0.45 -11.84 -7.57
CA SER A 248 0.65 -11.58 -6.14
C SER A 248 1.92 -12.30 -5.64
N VAL A 249 2.33 -12.03 -4.40
CA VAL A 249 3.41 -12.73 -3.67
C VAL A 249 2.96 -12.98 -2.24
N LEU A 250 3.46 -14.06 -1.63
CA LEU A 250 3.32 -14.29 -0.20
C LEU A 250 4.60 -13.85 0.51
N ILE A 251 4.49 -12.95 1.48
CA ILE A 251 5.60 -12.50 2.32
C ILE A 251 5.55 -13.32 3.61
N MET A 252 6.56 -14.15 3.82
CA MET A 252 6.68 -15.01 4.99
C MET A 252 7.61 -14.38 6.01
N THR A 253 7.08 -14.12 7.20
CA THR A 253 7.83 -13.66 8.36
C THR A 253 7.71 -14.66 9.50
N SER A 254 8.72 -14.73 10.35
CA SER A 254 8.64 -15.55 11.54
C SER A 254 9.33 -14.93 12.75
N ASP A 255 8.63 -14.88 13.87
CA ASP A 255 9.14 -14.33 15.12
C ASP A 255 9.75 -15.43 15.98
N ASP A 256 11.00 -15.23 16.42
CA ASP A 256 11.75 -16.20 17.22
C ASP A 256 10.98 -16.62 18.49
N ASP A 257 10.52 -15.65 19.27
CA ASP A 257 9.80 -15.86 20.54
C ASP A 257 10.42 -16.92 21.46
N TRP A 258 11.75 -16.85 21.56
CA TRP A 258 12.61 -17.73 22.37
C TRP A 258 12.50 -19.21 22.00
N SER A 259 12.27 -19.47 20.71
CA SER A 259 12.19 -20.82 20.17
C SER A 259 13.51 -21.57 20.32
N THR A 260 13.41 -22.88 20.46
CA THR A 260 14.56 -23.79 20.45
C THR A 260 15.08 -24.02 19.02
N LEU A 261 16.35 -24.39 18.89
CA LEU A 261 16.94 -24.71 17.57
C LEU A 261 16.18 -25.81 16.82
N ALA A 262 15.66 -26.82 17.53
CA ALA A 262 14.87 -27.88 16.91
C ALA A 262 13.54 -27.37 16.32
N GLN A 263 12.95 -26.35 16.93
CA GLN A 263 11.71 -25.72 16.43
C GLN A 263 11.99 -24.86 15.19
N PHE A 264 13.09 -24.10 15.19
CA PHE A 264 13.58 -23.43 13.97
C PHE A 264 13.77 -24.42 12.82
N GLU A 265 14.49 -25.53 13.05
CA GLU A 265 14.73 -26.54 12.02
C GLU A 265 13.44 -27.22 11.52
N THR A 266 12.43 -27.36 12.38
CA THR A 266 11.12 -27.89 11.97
C THR A 266 10.43 -26.97 10.96
N LEU A 267 10.43 -25.65 11.23
CA LEU A 267 9.87 -24.65 10.32
C LEU A 267 10.68 -24.57 9.02
N LEU A 268 12.01 -24.50 9.12
CA LEU A 268 12.91 -24.48 7.96
C LEU A 268 12.73 -25.72 7.07
N ALA A 269 12.54 -26.91 7.64
CA ALA A 269 12.24 -28.11 6.87
C ALA A 269 10.94 -27.97 6.06
N GLY A 270 9.92 -27.29 6.60
CA GLY A 270 8.68 -26.96 5.89
C GLY A 270 8.90 -25.99 4.73
N LEU A 271 9.74 -24.97 4.94
CA LEU A 271 10.11 -23.99 3.91
C LEU A 271 10.93 -24.62 2.78
N ARG A 272 11.93 -25.45 3.11
CA ARG A 272 12.80 -26.15 2.14
C ARG A 272 12.00 -27.01 1.16
N LYS A 273 10.97 -27.73 1.63
CA LYS A 273 10.07 -28.52 0.78
C LYS A 273 9.39 -27.70 -0.31
N ARG A 274 9.22 -26.39 -0.08
CA ARG A 274 8.46 -25.46 -0.91
C ARG A 274 9.34 -24.43 -1.62
N GLN A 275 10.67 -24.51 -1.44
CA GLN A 275 11.63 -23.50 -1.93
C GLN A 275 11.25 -22.08 -1.47
N ALA A 276 10.66 -21.98 -0.28
CA ALA A 276 10.17 -20.74 0.29
C ALA A 276 11.25 -20.04 1.12
N ARG A 277 11.23 -18.71 1.12
CA ARG A 277 12.12 -17.88 1.94
C ARG A 277 11.35 -17.21 3.06
N CYS A 278 12.04 -16.81 4.12
CA CYS A 278 11.44 -16.21 5.32
C CYS A 278 12.40 -15.19 5.91
N THR A 279 11.87 -14.08 6.42
CA THR A 279 12.59 -13.22 7.37
C THR A 279 12.28 -13.70 8.78
N PHE A 280 13.31 -14.09 9.54
CA PHE A 280 13.19 -14.37 10.96
C PHE A 280 13.53 -13.12 11.79
N TYR A 281 12.59 -12.66 12.62
CA TYR A 281 12.84 -11.58 13.56
C TYR A 281 13.35 -12.15 14.89
N VAL A 282 14.56 -11.75 15.27
CA VAL A 282 15.34 -12.34 16.36
C VAL A 282 15.20 -11.53 17.65
N VAL A 283 14.74 -12.19 18.72
CA VAL A 283 14.55 -11.61 20.06
C VAL A 283 15.86 -11.44 20.84
N PRO A 284 15.88 -10.59 21.88
CA PRO A 284 16.88 -10.72 22.94
C PRO A 284 16.97 -12.14 23.49
N LYS A 285 18.19 -12.59 23.82
CA LYS A 285 18.43 -13.91 24.45
C LYS A 285 17.92 -15.09 23.61
N THR A 286 17.90 -14.89 22.29
CA THR A 286 17.68 -15.95 21.30
C THR A 286 18.60 -17.15 21.54
N LYS A 287 18.20 -18.32 21.04
CA LYS A 287 19.05 -19.52 20.98
C LYS A 287 19.92 -19.55 19.73
N LEU A 288 19.76 -18.58 18.82
CA LEU A 288 20.54 -18.48 17.60
C LEU A 288 21.96 -17.98 17.88
N THR A 289 22.88 -18.34 17.00
CA THR A 289 24.27 -17.88 17.00
C THR A 289 24.58 -17.35 15.59
N PRO A 290 25.64 -16.55 15.40
CA PRO A 290 26.05 -16.11 14.07
C PRO A 290 26.17 -17.27 13.06
N ASN A 291 26.74 -18.40 13.47
CA ASN A 291 26.88 -19.57 12.59
C ASN A 291 25.54 -20.17 12.14
N HIS A 292 24.50 -20.14 12.99
CA HIS A 292 23.17 -20.61 12.59
C HIS A 292 22.58 -19.67 11.53
N ILE A 293 22.69 -18.37 11.76
CA ILE A 293 22.23 -17.33 10.83
C ILE A 293 22.98 -17.43 9.50
N ASP A 294 24.32 -17.50 9.51
CA ASP A 294 25.16 -17.68 8.33
C ASP A 294 24.70 -18.89 7.49
N SER A 295 24.43 -20.02 8.16
CA SER A 295 24.01 -21.26 7.50
C SER A 295 22.66 -21.11 6.80
N TRP A 296 21.69 -20.48 7.45
CA TRP A 296 20.33 -20.35 6.89
C TRP A 296 20.22 -19.18 5.91
N GLU A 297 21.05 -18.15 6.03
CA GLU A 297 21.23 -17.10 5.01
C GLU A 297 21.79 -17.67 3.71
N ALA A 298 22.68 -18.66 3.78
CA ALA A 298 23.16 -19.39 2.59
C ALA A 298 22.05 -20.16 1.85
N GLU A 299 20.92 -20.42 2.52
CA GLU A 299 19.72 -21.02 1.92
C GLU A 299 18.73 -19.97 1.38
N GLY A 300 19.01 -18.68 1.60
CA GLY A 300 18.20 -17.55 1.15
C GLY A 300 17.18 -17.02 2.16
N HIS A 301 17.23 -17.45 3.42
CA HIS A 301 16.49 -16.81 4.51
C HIS A 301 17.18 -15.51 4.94
N THR A 302 16.46 -14.62 5.60
CA THR A 302 17.02 -13.38 6.14
C THR A 302 16.69 -13.25 7.62
N PHE A 303 17.49 -12.47 8.34
CA PHE A 303 17.37 -12.29 9.79
C PHE A 303 17.39 -10.81 10.11
N SER A 304 16.40 -10.39 10.88
CA SER A 304 16.33 -9.02 11.40
C SER A 304 15.94 -9.06 12.88
N VAL A 305 15.59 -7.94 13.48
CA VAL A 305 15.36 -7.81 14.92
C VAL A 305 13.89 -7.95 15.28
N HIS A 306 13.60 -8.66 16.38
CA HIS A 306 12.32 -8.68 17.09
C HIS A 306 12.44 -7.93 18.42
N PRO A 307 12.31 -6.58 18.44
CA PRO A 307 12.53 -5.83 19.67
C PRO A 307 11.55 -6.25 20.76
N ALA A 308 12.10 -6.62 21.92
CA ALA A 308 11.32 -6.96 23.10
C ALA A 308 11.88 -6.23 24.33
N LEU A 309 11.03 -6.00 25.33
CA LEU A 309 11.47 -5.46 26.60
C LEU A 309 12.30 -6.50 27.35
N GLU A 310 13.39 -6.10 28.02
CA GLU A 310 14.17 -7.01 28.86
C GLU A 310 13.30 -7.72 29.91
N ALA A 311 12.26 -7.06 30.41
CA ALA A 311 11.33 -7.64 31.37
C ALA A 311 10.49 -8.80 30.78
N ASP A 312 10.14 -8.72 29.50
CA ASP A 312 9.35 -9.74 28.80
C ASP A 312 10.16 -11.06 28.71
N THR A 313 11.50 -10.98 28.74
CA THR A 313 12.40 -12.15 28.75
C THR A 313 12.48 -12.91 30.09
N VAL A 314 11.94 -12.35 31.19
CA VAL A 314 12.14 -12.90 32.56
C VAL A 314 10.84 -13.05 33.36
N ARG A 315 9.87 -12.14 33.23
CA ARG A 315 8.67 -12.08 34.09
C ARG A 315 7.39 -11.66 33.34
N GLY A 316 7.06 -12.30 32.22
CA GLY A 316 5.81 -12.00 31.49
C GLY A 316 5.68 -10.54 31.04
N MET A 317 4.58 -10.20 30.37
CA MET A 317 4.41 -8.87 29.76
C MET A 317 4.29 -7.78 30.83
N LYS A 318 5.22 -6.80 30.82
CA LYS A 318 5.12 -5.62 31.71
C LYS A 318 4.06 -4.63 31.21
N MET A 319 3.18 -4.22 32.12
CA MET A 319 2.06 -3.29 31.86
C MET A 319 2.06 -2.06 32.80
N GLN A 320 3.09 -1.92 33.64
CA GLN A 320 3.11 -0.92 34.74
C GLN A 320 3.76 0.42 34.36
N GLU A 321 4.39 0.53 33.19
CA GLU A 321 4.96 1.77 32.66
C GLU A 321 4.29 2.11 31.32
N PRO A 322 4.05 3.40 31.01
CA PRO A 322 3.45 3.80 29.75
C PRO A 322 4.38 3.50 28.56
N GLN A 323 3.80 3.16 27.40
CA GLN A 323 4.57 2.84 26.18
C GLN A 323 5.53 3.95 25.75
N SER A 324 5.16 5.21 25.98
CA SER A 324 6.00 6.38 25.69
C SER A 324 7.35 6.38 26.40
N ARG A 325 7.51 5.61 27.49
CA ARG A 325 8.79 5.41 28.17
C ARG A 325 9.54 4.15 27.75
N LEU A 326 8.85 3.22 27.09
CA LEU A 326 9.35 1.87 26.84
C LEU A 326 9.78 1.67 25.39
N ILE A 327 9.01 2.19 24.43
CA ILE A 327 9.15 1.82 23.01
C ILE A 327 10.45 2.35 22.41
N ILE A 328 10.74 3.64 22.52
CA ILE A 328 11.94 4.23 21.91
C ILE A 328 13.24 3.62 22.48
N PRO A 329 13.41 3.48 23.83
CA PRO A 329 14.57 2.81 24.38
C PRO A 329 14.66 1.32 23.98
N MET A 330 13.52 0.62 23.92
CA MET A 330 13.46 -0.77 23.47
C MET A 330 13.97 -0.90 22.03
N LEU A 331 13.42 -0.10 21.10
CA LEU A 331 13.81 -0.13 19.69
C LEU A 331 15.31 0.14 19.53
N THR A 332 15.79 1.22 20.14
CA THR A 332 17.18 1.66 20.03
C THR A 332 18.15 0.58 20.54
N GLU A 333 17.92 0.06 21.75
CA GLU A 333 18.81 -0.95 22.34
C GLU A 333 18.75 -2.27 21.58
N ASN A 334 17.56 -2.73 21.19
CA ASN A 334 17.42 -4.02 20.50
C ASN A 334 18.06 -3.98 19.11
N ILE A 335 17.90 -2.90 18.35
CA ILE A 335 18.53 -2.72 17.03
C ILE A 335 20.06 -2.71 17.17
N GLN A 336 20.59 -1.89 18.09
CA GLN A 336 22.03 -1.82 18.31
C GLN A 336 22.60 -3.15 18.81
N ARG A 337 21.88 -3.86 19.69
CA ARG A 337 22.29 -5.19 20.15
C ARG A 337 22.32 -6.18 19.00
N HIS A 338 21.29 -6.23 18.15
CA HIS A 338 21.26 -7.12 16.99
C HIS A 338 22.47 -6.88 16.07
N GLN A 339 22.77 -5.61 15.78
CA GLN A 339 23.95 -5.22 15.00
C GLN A 339 25.26 -5.65 15.68
N ARG A 340 25.39 -5.52 17.01
CA ARG A 340 26.59 -5.94 17.75
C ARG A 340 26.75 -7.46 17.83
N GLU A 341 25.67 -8.20 18.03
CA GLU A 341 25.70 -9.66 18.25
C GLU A 341 25.84 -10.44 16.93
N PHE A 342 25.18 -9.97 15.88
CA PHE A 342 25.14 -10.68 14.60
C PHE A 342 25.88 -9.94 13.49
N GLY A 343 26.17 -8.65 13.60
CA GLY A 343 26.86 -7.91 12.53
C GLY A 343 26.02 -7.67 11.28
N ARG A 344 24.68 -7.78 11.39
CA ARG A 344 23.72 -7.55 10.29
C ARG A 344 23.06 -6.17 10.42
N PRO A 345 22.82 -5.45 9.32
CA PRO A 345 21.96 -4.28 9.32
C PRO A 345 20.50 -4.67 9.59
N VAL A 346 19.69 -3.73 10.07
CA VAL A 346 18.26 -3.92 10.33
C VAL A 346 17.48 -3.11 9.30
N HIS A 347 16.93 -3.78 8.30
CA HIS A 347 16.18 -3.12 7.21
C HIS A 347 14.66 -3.27 7.36
N THR A 348 14.21 -4.45 7.76
CA THR A 348 12.81 -4.75 8.12
C THR A 348 12.68 -4.93 9.64
N ILE A 349 11.48 -4.77 10.22
CA ILE A 349 11.31 -4.99 11.66
C ILE A 349 9.91 -5.46 12.04
N ARG A 350 9.82 -6.23 13.14
CA ARG A 350 8.59 -6.50 13.87
C ARG A 350 8.85 -6.46 15.36
N GLN A 351 8.01 -5.81 16.14
CA GLN A 351 8.13 -5.68 17.59
C GLN A 351 7.38 -6.80 18.30
N HIS A 352 7.91 -7.24 19.44
CA HIS A 352 7.24 -8.23 20.27
C HIS A 352 5.90 -7.71 20.79
N ALA A 353 4.86 -8.54 20.70
CA ALA A 353 3.45 -8.18 20.91
C ALA A 353 2.95 -6.99 20.06
N VAL A 354 3.70 -6.61 19.01
CA VAL A 354 3.49 -5.42 18.17
C VAL A 354 3.18 -4.15 18.97
N ARG A 355 3.92 -3.95 20.05
CA ARG A 355 3.80 -2.73 20.85
C ARG A 355 4.03 -1.51 19.96
N TRP A 356 3.20 -0.48 20.12
CA TRP A 356 3.26 0.73 19.29
C TRP A 356 3.20 1.99 20.15
N LEU A 357 3.86 3.04 19.67
CA LEU A 357 3.82 4.40 20.22
C LEU A 357 3.35 5.38 19.16
N GLY A 358 2.40 6.24 19.55
CA GLY A 358 2.00 7.39 18.75
C GLY A 358 1.17 7.03 17.51
N TYR A 359 0.97 8.01 16.63
CA TYR A 359 0.34 7.75 15.33
C TYR A 359 1.37 7.15 14.38
N VAL A 360 2.45 7.89 14.16
CA VAL A 360 3.61 7.49 13.34
C VAL A 360 4.95 7.74 14.03
N ASP A 361 4.95 8.08 15.32
CA ASP A 361 6.16 8.33 16.13
C ASP A 361 7.13 7.14 16.08
N THR A 362 6.59 5.93 16.19
CA THR A 362 7.39 4.71 16.06
C THR A 362 8.04 4.62 14.67
N ALA A 363 7.30 4.87 13.59
CA ALA A 363 7.82 4.87 12.23
C ALA A 363 8.93 5.92 12.04
N ARG A 364 8.80 7.11 12.62
CA ARG A 364 9.83 8.16 12.57
C ARG A 364 11.12 7.73 13.25
N VAL A 365 11.02 7.08 14.41
CA VAL A 365 12.17 6.53 15.14
C VAL A 365 12.84 5.41 14.33
N LEU A 366 12.04 4.50 13.74
CA LEU A 366 12.54 3.43 12.88
C LEU A 366 13.32 3.97 11.68
N ALA A 367 12.75 4.94 10.95
CA ALA A 367 13.42 5.60 9.84
C ALA A 367 14.74 6.26 10.28
N GLY A 368 14.74 6.97 11.41
CA GLY A 368 15.96 7.58 11.99
C GLY A 368 17.03 6.58 12.41
N LEU A 369 16.67 5.32 12.63
CA LEU A 369 17.58 4.21 12.94
C LEU A 369 17.98 3.39 11.69
N GLY A 370 17.55 3.80 10.50
CA GLY A 370 17.89 3.17 9.22
C GLY A 370 16.98 2.00 8.81
N VAL A 371 15.89 1.76 9.54
CA VAL A 371 14.88 0.75 9.19
C VAL A 371 14.00 1.29 8.07
N ARG A 372 13.82 0.51 7.00
CA ARG A 372 13.12 0.95 5.78
C ARG A 372 11.75 0.29 5.62
N MET A 373 11.41 -0.77 6.35
CA MET A 373 10.06 -1.35 6.33
C MET A 373 9.60 -1.88 7.69
N ASP A 374 8.38 -1.51 8.05
CA ASP A 374 7.66 -1.95 9.24
C ASP A 374 6.68 -3.08 8.92
N MET A 375 6.64 -4.11 9.77
CA MET A 375 5.71 -5.24 9.69
C MET A 375 4.76 -5.32 10.92
N ASN A 376 4.60 -4.25 11.69
CA ASN A 376 3.87 -4.27 12.97
C ASN A 376 2.35 -4.10 12.82
N TYR A 377 1.87 -3.62 11.67
CA TYR A 377 0.44 -3.49 11.40
C TYR A 377 -0.19 -4.86 11.09
N ILE A 378 -0.37 -5.66 12.14
CA ILE A 378 -0.98 -6.99 12.12
C ILE A 378 -2.49 -6.88 12.33
N ALA A 379 -3.28 -7.62 11.55
CA ALA A 379 -4.70 -7.81 11.85
C ALA A 379 -4.88 -8.69 13.10
N VAL A 380 -5.48 -8.09 14.13
CA VAL A 380 -5.75 -8.71 15.43
C VAL A 380 -7.26 -8.70 15.66
N SER A 381 -7.82 -9.72 16.33
CA SER A 381 -9.25 -9.81 16.63
C SER A 381 -9.82 -8.48 17.14
N PRO A 382 -10.94 -8.00 16.58
CA PRO A 382 -11.89 -8.72 15.71
C PRO A 382 -11.52 -8.71 14.22
N TYR A 383 -10.34 -8.20 13.85
CA TYR A 383 -9.92 -8.05 12.47
C TYR A 383 -9.10 -9.22 11.94
N LEU A 384 -9.21 -9.45 10.64
CA LEU A 384 -8.42 -10.39 9.83
C LEU A 384 -8.20 -9.77 8.44
N GLY A 385 -7.06 -10.01 7.81
CA GLY A 385 -6.81 -9.59 6.44
C GLY A 385 -6.35 -8.14 6.32
N HIS A 386 -7.04 -7.34 5.54
CA HIS A 386 -6.64 -5.98 5.16
C HIS A 386 -7.02 -4.94 6.22
N LEU A 387 -6.46 -5.05 7.44
CA LEU A 387 -6.60 -4.05 8.51
C LEU A 387 -6.31 -2.63 8.01
N CYS A 388 -5.21 -2.46 7.26
CA CYS A 388 -4.76 -1.19 6.70
C CYS A 388 -5.44 -0.84 5.36
N GLY A 389 -6.52 -1.53 5.00
CA GLY A 389 -7.16 -1.39 3.70
C GLY A 389 -6.24 -1.69 2.51
N SER A 390 -5.10 -2.35 2.69
CA SER A 390 -4.15 -2.61 1.62
C SER A 390 -3.35 -3.87 1.89
N GLY A 391 -2.83 -4.50 0.84
CA GLY A 391 -1.70 -5.41 0.95
C GLY A 391 -0.36 -4.78 0.58
N ARG A 392 -0.36 -3.66 -0.16
CA ARG A 392 0.85 -3.09 -0.80
C ARG A 392 1.69 -2.24 0.17
N PRO A 393 3.02 -2.21 -0.01
CA PRO A 393 3.89 -1.32 0.75
C PRO A 393 3.67 0.13 0.31
N LEU A 394 3.61 1.05 1.27
CA LEU A 394 3.59 2.50 1.06
C LEU A 394 4.25 3.17 2.26
N ARG A 395 4.99 4.26 2.05
CA ARG A 395 5.62 5.00 3.14
C ARG A 395 4.59 5.54 4.13
N PHE A 396 4.98 5.70 5.39
CA PHE A 396 4.13 6.40 6.36
C PHE A 396 4.03 7.89 6.02
N VAL A 397 2.93 8.52 6.42
CA VAL A 397 2.72 9.97 6.38
C VAL A 397 2.16 10.45 7.71
N ASP A 398 2.65 11.56 8.25
CA ASP A 398 2.11 12.11 9.49
C ASP A 398 0.86 13.00 9.27
N GLU A 399 0.31 13.53 10.36
CA GLU A 399 -0.84 14.43 10.35
C GLU A 399 -0.56 15.77 9.65
N ASP A 400 0.71 16.16 9.54
CA ASP A 400 1.21 17.35 8.85
C ASP A 400 1.55 17.08 7.38
N GLY A 401 1.39 15.84 6.90
CA GLY A 401 1.64 15.45 5.52
C GLY A 401 3.10 15.13 5.19
N GLU A 402 3.98 15.08 6.19
CA GLU A 402 5.38 14.69 6.02
C GLU A 402 5.46 13.18 5.75
N VAL A 403 6.05 12.81 4.61
CA VAL A 403 6.32 11.41 4.27
C VAL A 403 7.55 10.94 5.05
N ILE A 404 7.39 9.86 5.80
CA ILE A 404 8.45 9.23 6.58
C ILE A 404 9.07 8.12 5.74
N ASP A 405 10.40 8.09 5.63
CA ASP A 405 11.13 7.10 4.83
C ASP A 405 11.21 5.71 5.49
N CYS A 406 10.03 5.14 5.76
CA CYS A 406 9.81 3.79 6.23
C CYS A 406 8.50 3.28 5.59
N PHE A 407 8.57 2.18 4.86
CA PHE A 407 7.40 1.54 4.27
C PHE A 407 6.57 0.83 5.34
N GLN A 408 5.27 1.08 5.35
CA GLN A 408 4.31 0.24 6.04
C GLN A 408 3.97 -0.97 5.16
N GLN A 409 4.30 -2.18 5.61
CA GLN A 409 3.84 -3.42 4.99
C GLN A 409 2.86 -4.14 5.94
N PRO A 410 1.55 -4.09 5.65
CA PRO A 410 0.54 -4.73 6.49
C PRO A 410 0.76 -6.24 6.58
N THR A 411 0.49 -6.82 7.75
CA THR A 411 0.46 -8.26 7.98
C THR A 411 -0.96 -8.74 8.15
N HIS A 412 -1.40 -9.61 7.24
CA HIS A 412 -2.79 -10.03 7.13
C HIS A 412 -3.24 -10.95 8.27
N TRP A 413 -2.34 -11.81 8.76
CA TRP A 413 -2.59 -12.63 9.95
C TRP A 413 -1.32 -13.24 10.54
N THR A 414 -1.47 -13.79 11.73
CA THR A 414 -0.55 -14.74 12.36
C THR A 414 -1.37 -15.91 12.91
N GLU A 415 -0.80 -17.11 12.93
CA GLU A 415 -1.44 -18.30 13.50
C GLU A 415 -1.99 -18.09 14.91
N GLU A 416 -1.32 -17.31 15.74
CA GLU A 416 -1.73 -17.12 17.13
C GLU A 416 -3.01 -16.29 17.25
N CYS A 417 -3.26 -15.38 16.29
CA CYS A 417 -4.51 -14.62 16.21
C CYS A 417 -5.66 -15.48 15.68
N LEU A 418 -5.38 -16.58 14.97
CA LEU A 418 -6.42 -17.42 14.37
C LEU A 418 -6.80 -18.61 15.25
N ILE A 419 -5.81 -19.36 15.72
CA ILE A 419 -6.03 -20.72 16.26
C ILE A 419 -5.45 -20.96 17.66
N HIS A 420 -4.79 -19.98 18.29
CA HIS A 420 -4.30 -20.18 19.66
C HIS A 420 -5.48 -20.34 20.64
N PRO A 421 -5.49 -21.34 21.53
CA PRO A 421 -6.67 -21.64 22.35
C PRO A 421 -6.95 -20.58 23.43
N GLU A 422 -5.91 -19.98 24.00
CA GLU A 422 -6.01 -19.17 25.22
C GLU A 422 -5.84 -17.67 25.03
N PHE A 423 -5.34 -17.22 23.87
CA PHE A 423 -5.06 -15.79 23.71
C PHE A 423 -6.35 -14.99 23.55
N VAL A 424 -6.44 -13.86 24.25
CA VAL A 424 -7.63 -13.00 24.24
C VAL A 424 -7.92 -12.47 22.84
N PHE A 425 -6.86 -12.21 22.07
CA PHE A 425 -6.91 -11.73 20.71
C PHE A 425 -7.00 -12.83 19.64
N SER A 426 -7.08 -14.10 20.05
CA SER A 426 -7.30 -15.22 19.14
C SER A 426 -8.78 -15.43 18.87
N PHE A 427 -9.11 -15.70 17.60
CA PHE A 427 -10.42 -16.17 17.18
C PHE A 427 -10.76 -17.58 17.68
N LYS A 428 -9.74 -18.37 18.08
CA LYS A 428 -9.89 -19.75 18.58
C LYS A 428 -10.56 -20.68 17.55
N TRP A 429 -10.27 -20.44 16.26
CA TRP A 429 -10.82 -21.24 15.17
C TRP A 429 -10.18 -22.62 15.09
N THR A 430 -10.88 -23.53 14.41
CA THR A 430 -10.26 -24.75 13.91
C THR A 430 -9.30 -24.40 12.77
N VAL A 431 -8.30 -25.25 12.54
CA VAL A 431 -7.40 -25.11 11.39
C VAL A 431 -8.17 -25.11 10.06
N GLU A 432 -9.20 -25.96 9.94
CA GLU A 432 -10.04 -26.04 8.74
C GLU A 432 -10.72 -24.71 8.42
N HIS A 433 -11.33 -24.08 9.43
CA HIS A 433 -11.99 -22.79 9.23
C HIS A 433 -10.96 -21.69 8.92
N ALA A 434 -9.83 -21.66 9.65
CA ALA A 434 -8.77 -20.70 9.40
C ALA A 434 -8.23 -20.79 7.96
N LEU A 435 -7.97 -22.00 7.46
CA LEU A 435 -7.53 -22.24 6.08
C LEU A 435 -8.56 -21.82 5.03
N ALA A 436 -9.86 -21.98 5.32
CA ALA A 436 -10.92 -21.55 4.41
C ALA A 436 -10.90 -20.02 4.24
N GLU A 437 -10.80 -19.27 5.35
CA GLU A 437 -10.76 -17.80 5.36
C GLU A 437 -9.46 -17.26 4.75
N THR A 438 -8.30 -17.75 5.19
CA THR A 438 -7.00 -17.29 4.67
C THR A 438 -6.80 -17.68 3.22
N GLY A 439 -7.28 -18.86 2.81
CA GLY A 439 -7.27 -19.30 1.42
C GLY A 439 -8.08 -18.40 0.50
N GLU A 440 -9.22 -17.87 0.97
CA GLU A 440 -9.99 -16.89 0.19
C GLU A 440 -9.26 -15.55 0.07
N ILE A 441 -8.62 -15.06 1.15
CA ILE A 441 -7.79 -13.86 1.08
C ILE A 441 -6.67 -14.02 0.05
N ILE A 442 -5.97 -15.16 0.05
CA ILE A 442 -4.90 -15.49 -0.91
C ILE A 442 -5.44 -15.47 -2.36
N ARG A 443 -6.57 -16.14 -2.61
CA ARG A 443 -7.20 -16.16 -3.94
C ARG A 443 -7.60 -14.77 -4.42
N GLN A 444 -8.29 -14.00 -3.58
CA GLN A 444 -8.73 -12.65 -3.94
C GLN A 444 -7.53 -11.71 -4.20
N ALA A 445 -6.48 -11.83 -3.41
CA ALA A 445 -5.24 -11.09 -3.57
C ALA A 445 -4.58 -11.37 -4.93
N ALA A 446 -4.54 -12.63 -5.38
CA ALA A 446 -3.94 -13.02 -6.67
C ALA A 446 -4.86 -12.74 -7.88
N GLN A 447 -6.16 -12.97 -7.77
CA GLN A 447 -7.06 -13.00 -8.92
C GLN A 447 -7.81 -11.68 -9.15
N ARG A 448 -8.05 -10.91 -8.09
CA ARG A 448 -8.92 -9.74 -8.13
C ARG A 448 -8.21 -8.43 -7.81
N TYR A 449 -7.46 -8.38 -6.72
CA TYR A 449 -6.88 -7.12 -6.21
C TYR A 449 -5.43 -6.90 -6.63
N TYR A 450 -4.70 -7.97 -6.96
CA TYR A 450 -3.27 -7.96 -7.28
C TYR A 450 -2.42 -7.36 -6.16
N THR A 451 -2.66 -7.80 -4.92
CA THR A 451 -2.02 -7.28 -3.70
C THR A 451 -1.14 -8.36 -3.08
N PRO A 452 0.04 -8.06 -2.53
CA PRO A 452 0.81 -9.06 -1.80
C PRO A 452 0.08 -9.42 -0.49
N VAL A 453 0.39 -10.60 0.04
CA VAL A 453 -0.17 -11.10 1.30
C VAL A 453 0.97 -11.41 2.25
N ALA A 454 0.96 -10.84 3.45
CA ALA A 454 1.97 -11.12 4.45
C ALA A 454 1.37 -11.93 5.61
N LEU A 455 2.04 -13.02 5.98
CA LEU A 455 1.69 -13.79 7.16
C LEU A 455 2.90 -13.96 8.08
N ASN A 456 2.62 -14.18 9.35
CA ASN A 456 3.63 -14.46 10.37
C ASN A 456 3.44 -15.82 11.02
N SER A 457 4.54 -16.43 11.42
CA SER A 457 4.57 -17.64 12.25
C SER A 457 5.64 -17.58 13.34
N HIS A 458 5.56 -18.43 14.34
CA HIS A 458 6.60 -18.61 15.35
C HIS A 458 7.12 -20.05 15.24
N PRO A 459 8.45 -20.30 15.28
CA PRO A 459 8.97 -21.66 15.18
C PRO A 459 8.39 -22.58 16.27
N VAL A 460 8.24 -22.08 17.50
CA VAL A 460 7.57 -22.79 18.61
C VAL A 460 6.14 -23.18 18.26
N SER A 461 5.33 -22.25 17.74
CA SER A 461 3.94 -22.49 17.37
C SER A 461 3.84 -23.47 16.21
N PHE A 462 4.69 -23.31 15.18
CA PHE A 462 4.75 -24.18 14.01
C PHE A 462 5.03 -25.63 14.42
N ALA A 463 6.02 -25.82 15.30
CA ALA A 463 6.42 -27.14 15.77
C ALA A 463 5.43 -27.79 16.76
N THR A 464 4.46 -27.04 17.29
CA THR A 464 3.57 -27.53 18.35
C THR A 464 2.11 -27.69 17.91
N TYR A 465 1.54 -26.70 17.22
CA TYR A 465 0.11 -26.74 16.86
C TYR A 465 -0.23 -26.13 15.49
N SER A 466 0.60 -25.25 14.93
CA SER A 466 0.20 -24.43 13.78
C SER A 466 0.72 -24.88 12.43
N SER A 467 1.61 -25.87 12.35
CA SER A 467 2.16 -26.33 11.07
C SER A 467 1.09 -26.66 10.02
N PRO A 468 -0.05 -27.31 10.31
CA PRO A 468 -1.03 -27.59 9.25
C PRO A 468 -1.67 -26.33 8.66
N LEU A 469 -1.85 -25.27 9.46
CA LEU A 469 -2.34 -23.97 8.98
C LEU A 469 -1.30 -23.25 8.13
N ILE A 470 -0.06 -23.16 8.63
CA ILE A 470 1.00 -22.42 7.95
C ILE A 470 1.40 -23.11 6.64
N GLU A 471 1.57 -24.44 6.66
CA GLU A 471 1.85 -25.22 5.46
C GLU A 471 0.71 -25.14 4.44
N GLY A 472 -0.55 -25.21 4.89
CA GLY A 472 -1.70 -25.07 3.99
C GLY A 472 -1.80 -23.68 3.34
N ASN A 473 -1.42 -22.62 4.06
CA ASN A 473 -1.34 -21.27 3.49
C ASN A 473 -0.22 -21.14 2.43
N TRP A 474 0.94 -21.76 2.66
CA TRP A 474 2.01 -21.82 1.67
C TRP A 474 1.56 -22.58 0.42
N ASP A 475 0.90 -23.72 0.59
CA ASP A 475 0.42 -24.54 -0.52
C ASP A 475 -0.68 -23.81 -1.32
N ALA A 476 -1.57 -23.08 -0.65
CA ALA A 476 -2.57 -22.23 -1.29
C ALA A 476 -1.93 -21.09 -2.10
N ALA A 477 -0.90 -20.42 -1.55
CA ALA A 477 -0.18 -19.37 -2.26
C ALA A 477 0.54 -19.90 -3.52
N LEU A 478 1.23 -21.04 -3.41
CA LEU A 478 1.89 -21.69 -4.54
C LEU A 478 0.89 -22.13 -5.62
N ALA A 479 -0.30 -22.59 -5.23
CA ALA A 479 -1.37 -22.93 -6.17
C ALA A 479 -1.86 -21.73 -7.00
N GLU A 480 -1.83 -20.52 -6.43
CA GLU A 480 -2.11 -19.25 -7.12
C GLU A 480 -0.88 -18.66 -7.84
N GLY A 481 0.24 -19.39 -7.89
CA GLY A 481 1.48 -18.95 -8.53
C GLY A 481 2.23 -17.86 -7.77
N MET A 482 1.92 -17.66 -6.48
CA MET A 482 2.59 -16.67 -5.63
C MET A 482 3.92 -17.24 -5.13
N PRO A 483 5.08 -16.64 -5.44
CA PRO A 483 6.31 -17.00 -4.77
C PRO A 483 6.22 -16.61 -3.28
N ILE A 484 6.90 -17.40 -2.45
CA ILE A 484 6.99 -17.15 -1.00
C ILE A 484 8.35 -16.50 -0.70
N LEU A 485 8.31 -15.21 -0.40
CA LEU A 485 9.47 -14.35 -0.23
C LEU A 485 9.72 -14.03 1.25
N SER A 486 10.97 -13.73 1.60
CA SER A 486 11.27 -13.04 2.85
C SER A 486 10.83 -11.57 2.77
N ALA A 487 10.61 -10.93 3.92
CA ALA A 487 10.26 -9.51 3.97
C ALA A 487 11.41 -8.63 3.44
N ASP A 488 12.67 -8.99 3.70
CA ASP A 488 13.81 -8.22 3.20
C ASP A 488 13.93 -8.32 1.67
N ALA A 489 13.71 -9.49 1.08
CA ALA A 489 13.68 -9.62 -0.39
C ALA A 489 12.50 -8.84 -1.01
N TRP A 490 11.38 -8.73 -0.29
CA TRP A 490 10.26 -7.89 -0.71
C TRP A 490 10.58 -6.40 -0.62
N LEU A 491 11.26 -5.97 0.45
CA LEU A 491 11.77 -4.61 0.59
C LEU A 491 12.79 -4.28 -0.51
N ASP A 492 13.75 -5.16 -0.79
CA ASP A 492 14.76 -4.96 -1.84
C ASP A 492 14.09 -4.68 -3.19
N TRP A 493 13.07 -5.49 -3.55
CA TRP A 493 12.27 -5.24 -4.74
C TRP A 493 11.53 -3.90 -4.68
N THR A 494 10.90 -3.59 -3.53
CA THR A 494 10.13 -2.35 -3.35
C THR A 494 11.01 -1.11 -3.55
N GLU A 495 12.21 -1.09 -2.95
CA GLU A 495 13.16 0.01 -3.09
C GLU A 495 13.75 0.09 -4.50
N ALA A 496 14.11 -1.05 -5.09
CA ALA A 496 14.67 -1.07 -6.44
C ALA A 496 13.62 -0.57 -7.46
N ARG A 497 12.36 -0.97 -7.32
CA ARG A 497 11.23 -0.47 -8.11
C ARG A 497 11.03 1.04 -7.94
N ASP A 498 11.11 1.55 -6.71
CA ASP A 498 10.93 2.98 -6.39
C ASP A 498 12.04 3.87 -6.98
N GLN A 499 13.17 3.28 -7.36
CA GLN A 499 14.30 3.96 -7.99
C GLN A 499 14.27 3.93 -9.53
N ILE A 500 13.29 3.27 -10.14
CA ILE A 500 13.14 3.25 -11.59
C ILE A 500 12.47 4.54 -12.05
N ARG A 501 12.98 5.11 -13.14
CA ARG A 501 12.36 6.25 -13.84
C ARG A 501 12.08 5.85 -15.29
N ILE A 502 11.01 6.42 -15.84
CA ILE A 502 10.61 6.19 -17.23
C ILE A 502 10.52 7.55 -17.91
N GLN A 503 11.28 7.71 -18.99
CA GLN A 503 11.08 8.78 -19.96
C GLN A 503 10.21 8.23 -21.10
N ILE A 504 9.23 9.02 -21.52
CA ILE A 504 8.32 8.68 -22.62
C ILE A 504 8.62 9.63 -23.79
N ASP A 505 9.00 9.06 -24.92
CA ASP A 505 9.14 9.76 -26.19
C ASP A 505 8.01 9.33 -27.14
N ALA A 506 7.88 9.98 -28.30
CA ALA A 506 6.78 9.72 -29.23
C ALA A 506 6.75 8.27 -29.78
N ASP A 507 7.91 7.63 -29.86
CA ASP A 507 8.11 6.31 -30.48
C ASP A 507 9.05 5.40 -29.65
N ALA A 508 9.29 5.75 -28.40
CA ALA A 508 10.11 4.98 -27.48
C ALA A 508 9.73 5.21 -26.01
N ILE A 509 10.06 4.23 -25.18
CA ILE A 509 10.19 4.41 -23.73
C ILE A 509 11.63 4.13 -23.32
N THR A 510 12.15 4.95 -22.41
CA THR A 510 13.50 4.79 -21.88
C THR A 510 13.43 4.62 -20.37
N LEU A 511 13.94 3.49 -19.86
CA LEU A 511 14.03 3.21 -18.44
C LEU A 511 15.40 3.63 -17.94
N HIS A 512 15.43 4.30 -16.80
CA HIS A 512 16.65 4.56 -16.03
C HIS A 512 16.53 3.84 -14.69
N SER A 513 17.56 3.05 -14.33
CA SER A 513 17.60 2.32 -13.07
C SER A 513 18.76 2.81 -12.23
N ALA A 514 18.51 3.37 -11.04
CA ALA A 514 19.60 3.79 -10.14
C ALA A 514 20.27 2.59 -9.43
N ALA A 515 19.51 1.52 -9.18
CA ALA A 515 19.98 0.26 -8.62
C ALA A 515 20.01 -0.86 -9.65
N ALA A 516 20.71 -1.95 -9.35
CA ALA A 516 20.62 -3.16 -10.15
C ALA A 516 19.24 -3.81 -9.95
N VAL A 517 18.61 -4.26 -11.03
CA VAL A 517 17.28 -4.88 -11.02
C VAL A 517 17.31 -6.12 -11.90
N ASP A 518 17.14 -7.29 -11.29
CA ASP A 518 17.15 -8.57 -12.02
C ASP A 518 16.02 -8.65 -13.04
N THR A 519 14.83 -8.19 -12.70
CA THR A 519 13.69 -8.18 -13.61
C THR A 519 12.71 -7.07 -13.25
N VAL A 520 12.23 -6.33 -14.24
CA VAL A 520 11.14 -5.36 -14.09
C VAL A 520 10.18 -5.46 -15.26
N THR A 521 8.88 -5.43 -14.97
CA THR A 521 7.83 -5.34 -15.99
C THR A 521 7.22 -3.95 -16.02
N ILE A 522 7.12 -3.38 -17.22
CA ILE A 522 6.38 -2.16 -17.51
C ILE A 522 5.09 -2.54 -18.24
N LEU A 523 3.95 -2.05 -17.74
CA LEU A 523 2.67 -2.13 -18.41
C LEU A 523 2.49 -0.89 -19.28
N LEU A 524 2.43 -1.08 -20.60
CA LEU A 524 2.14 -0.03 -21.57
C LEU A 524 0.62 0.09 -21.78
N PRO A 525 0.14 1.24 -22.30
CA PRO A 525 -1.24 1.39 -22.72
C PRO A 525 -1.71 0.21 -23.59
N PRO A 526 -2.99 -0.20 -23.50
CA PRO A 526 -3.53 -1.26 -24.33
C PRO A 526 -3.21 -1.05 -25.81
N ASP A 527 -2.93 -2.15 -26.51
CA ASP A 527 -2.63 -2.20 -27.94
C ASP A 527 -1.35 -1.49 -28.41
N THR A 528 -0.54 -0.92 -27.50
CA THR A 528 0.79 -0.40 -27.83
C THR A 528 1.64 -1.50 -28.48
N ALA A 529 2.14 -1.24 -29.69
CA ALA A 529 3.05 -2.15 -30.37
C ALA A 529 4.47 -1.95 -29.82
N VAL A 530 5.21 -3.03 -29.68
CA VAL A 530 6.61 -3.02 -29.21
C VAL A 530 7.45 -3.66 -30.29
N ALA A 531 8.52 -2.99 -30.71
CA ALA A 531 9.44 -3.54 -31.69
C ALA A 531 10.12 -4.79 -31.14
N ALA A 532 10.43 -5.74 -32.01
CA ALA A 532 11.20 -6.92 -31.62
C ALA A 532 12.60 -6.49 -31.16
N ASP A 533 12.92 -6.78 -29.91
CA ASP A 533 14.21 -6.51 -29.28
C ASP A 533 14.61 -7.73 -28.45
N SER A 534 15.88 -8.15 -28.57
CA SER A 534 16.41 -9.32 -27.88
C SER A 534 16.57 -9.15 -26.36
N HIS A 535 16.51 -7.92 -25.85
CA HIS A 535 16.74 -7.60 -24.44
C HIS A 535 15.47 -7.53 -23.60
N VAL A 536 14.29 -7.65 -24.22
CA VAL A 536 13.01 -7.61 -23.51
C VAL A 536 12.09 -8.75 -23.93
N THR A 537 11.24 -9.18 -23.01
CA THR A 537 10.14 -10.11 -23.30
C THR A 537 8.83 -9.34 -23.33
N VAL A 538 8.04 -9.52 -24.39
CA VAL A 538 6.72 -8.91 -24.51
C VAL A 538 5.64 -9.95 -24.25
N SER A 539 4.67 -9.61 -23.39
CA SER A 539 3.50 -10.45 -23.11
C SER A 539 2.22 -9.60 -23.06
N ARG A 540 1.06 -10.25 -23.02
CA ARG A 540 -0.25 -9.57 -23.00
C ARG A 540 -1.13 -9.99 -21.80
N PRO A 541 -0.72 -9.69 -20.55
CA PRO A 541 -1.50 -10.06 -19.38
C PRO A 541 -2.80 -9.27 -19.31
N GLN A 542 -3.86 -9.94 -18.86
CA GLN A 542 -5.12 -9.28 -18.51
C GLN A 542 -5.06 -8.85 -17.03
N ARG A 543 -5.28 -7.56 -16.75
CA ARG A 543 -5.37 -7.00 -15.40
C ARG A 543 -6.54 -6.02 -15.32
N TRP A 544 -7.37 -6.13 -14.29
CA TRP A 544 -8.53 -5.24 -14.09
C TRP A 544 -9.43 -5.12 -15.34
N GLY A 545 -9.66 -6.23 -16.05
CA GLY A 545 -10.45 -6.26 -17.27
C GLY A 545 -9.82 -5.60 -18.52
N ARG A 546 -8.55 -5.18 -18.46
CA ARG A 546 -7.78 -4.70 -19.63
C ARG A 546 -6.64 -5.64 -19.99
N THR A 547 -6.37 -5.75 -21.28
CA THR A 547 -5.17 -6.41 -21.81
C THR A 547 -4.08 -5.38 -21.99
N TYR A 548 -3.02 -5.47 -21.19
CA TYR A 548 -1.86 -4.58 -21.30
C TYR A 548 -0.84 -5.18 -22.26
N THR A 549 -0.05 -4.35 -22.93
CA THR A 549 1.23 -4.79 -23.49
C THR A 549 2.27 -4.70 -22.37
N ALA A 550 2.72 -5.83 -21.86
CA ALA A 550 3.71 -5.89 -20.79
C ALA A 550 5.11 -6.13 -21.37
N VAL A 551 6.04 -5.23 -21.08
CA VAL A 551 7.45 -5.31 -21.48
C VAL A 551 8.29 -5.64 -20.26
N THR A 552 8.96 -6.78 -20.28
CA THR A 552 9.81 -7.26 -19.18
C THR A 552 11.27 -7.10 -19.56
N PHE A 553 11.99 -6.29 -18.78
CA PHE A 553 13.44 -6.11 -18.85
C PHE A 553 14.12 -7.05 -17.86
N THR A 554 15.28 -7.59 -18.22
CA THR A 554 16.08 -8.46 -17.34
C THR A 554 17.51 -7.96 -17.22
N GLY A 555 18.09 -8.10 -16.03
CA GLY A 555 19.50 -7.80 -15.76
C GLY A 555 19.86 -6.32 -15.92
N LEU A 556 19.01 -5.41 -15.46
CA LEU A 556 19.34 -3.98 -15.44
C LEU A 556 20.48 -3.73 -14.47
N ALA A 557 21.58 -3.15 -14.96
CA ALA A 557 22.70 -2.76 -14.10
C ALA A 557 22.40 -1.45 -13.36
N ALA A 558 23.07 -1.22 -12.22
CA ALA A 558 22.98 0.05 -11.52
C ALA A 558 23.47 1.21 -12.41
N GLY A 559 22.65 2.25 -12.55
CA GLY A 559 22.90 3.38 -13.44
C GLY A 559 22.63 3.11 -14.92
N SER A 560 22.04 1.96 -15.28
CA SER A 560 21.78 1.64 -16.69
C SER A 560 20.63 2.45 -17.27
N THR A 561 20.61 2.54 -18.60
CA THR A 561 19.55 3.15 -19.38
C THR A 561 19.18 2.19 -20.52
N GLU A 562 17.93 1.77 -20.56
CA GLU A 562 17.44 0.84 -21.59
C GLU A 562 16.27 1.45 -22.34
N THR A 563 16.32 1.43 -23.68
CA THR A 563 15.30 2.03 -24.53
C THR A 563 14.61 0.97 -25.36
N VAL A 564 13.27 1.01 -25.39
CA VAL A 564 12.44 0.13 -26.22
C VAL A 564 11.59 0.98 -27.14
N ARG A 565 11.57 0.62 -28.43
CA ARG A 565 10.76 1.28 -29.45
C ARG A 565 9.30 0.84 -29.35
N ILE A 566 8.40 1.82 -29.35
CA ILE A 566 6.95 1.61 -29.30
C ILE A 566 6.27 2.25 -30.51
N GLY A 567 5.07 1.77 -30.87
CA GLY A 567 4.30 2.26 -32.01
C GLY A 567 2.81 2.07 -31.87
#